data_AF-A0A918NVS7-F1
#
_entry.id   AF-A0A918NVS7-F1
#
_cell.length_a   1.000
_cell.length_b   1.000
_cell.length_c   1.000
_cell.angle_alpha   90.00
_cell.angle_beta   90.00
_cell.angle_gamma   90.00
#
_symmetry.space_group_name_H-M   'P 1'
#
loop_
_entity.id
_entity.type
_entity.pdbx_description
1 polymer ?
#
loop_
_entity_poly.entity_id
_entity_poly.type
_entity_poly.pdbx_seq_one_letter_code
_entity_poly.pdbx_strand_id
1 'polypeptide(L)'
;MPQPRLAVAEQKDTPVGATSTARAEILAVLLAAGYNEPAAADLVARADREPRDPDPNPDFRETLDGGHALIVEYGDCEMHASCQCGKRLGTTTPDASLDTFVPGWERHTITEVST
;
A
#
# COMPACT_ATOMS: atom_id res chain seq x y z
N MET A 1 -40.33 -43.12 -3.57
CA MET A 1 -39.22 -42.38 -2.92
C MET A 1 -39.31 -40.93 -3.36
N PRO A 2 -39.78 -39.97 -2.53
CA PRO A 2 -39.77 -38.56 -2.91
C PRO A 2 -38.36 -37.98 -2.68
N GLN A 3 -37.85 -37.21 -3.66
CA GLN A 3 -36.56 -36.51 -3.54
C GLN A 3 -36.65 -35.32 -2.58
N PRO A 4 -35.58 -34.98 -1.83
CA PRO A 4 -35.56 -33.79 -1.00
C PRO A 4 -35.45 -32.54 -1.88
N ARG A 5 -36.38 -31.60 -1.71
CA ARG A 5 -36.26 -30.24 -2.26
C ARG A 5 -35.10 -29.53 -1.56
N LEU A 6 -34.06 -29.18 -2.31
CA LEU A 6 -33.06 -28.19 -1.87
C LEU A 6 -33.79 -26.88 -1.58
N ALA A 7 -33.73 -26.43 -0.32
CA ALA A 7 -34.10 -25.07 0.03
C ALA A 7 -33.09 -24.12 -0.60
N VAL A 8 -33.55 -23.31 -1.55
CA VAL A 8 -32.80 -22.17 -2.06
C VAL A 8 -32.74 -21.17 -0.91
N ALA A 9 -31.55 -21.00 -0.31
CA ALA A 9 -31.33 -19.97 0.68
C ALA A 9 -31.59 -18.61 0.03
N GLU A 10 -32.54 -17.88 0.61
CA GLU A 10 -32.93 -16.54 0.21
C GLU A 10 -31.68 -15.65 0.27
N GLN A 11 -31.23 -15.22 -0.90
CA GLN A 11 -30.09 -14.35 -1.06
C GLN A 11 -30.52 -12.99 -0.52
N LYS A 12 -30.13 -12.71 0.72
CA LYS A 12 -30.51 -11.48 1.43
C LYS A 12 -29.95 -10.29 0.65
N ASP A 13 -30.85 -9.50 0.07
CA ASP A 13 -30.55 -8.27 -0.69
C ASP A 13 -29.57 -7.38 0.09
N THR A 14 -28.33 -7.30 -0.40
CA THR A 14 -27.37 -6.29 0.01
C THR A 14 -27.83 -4.95 -0.58
N PRO A 15 -27.90 -3.86 0.20
CA PRO A 15 -28.42 -2.59 -0.29
C PRO A 15 -27.58 -2.06 -1.45
N VAL A 16 -28.26 -1.82 -2.57
CA VAL A 16 -27.75 -1.14 -3.76
C VAL A 16 -27.34 0.28 -3.36
N GLY A 17 -26.03 0.56 -3.26
CA GLY A 17 -25.55 1.93 -3.05
C GLY A 17 -24.15 2.11 -2.46
N ALA A 18 -23.56 1.09 -1.83
CA ALA A 18 -22.14 1.14 -1.46
C ALA A 18 -21.34 0.40 -2.51
N THR A 19 -20.82 1.11 -3.53
CA THR A 19 -19.85 0.52 -4.45
C THR A 19 -18.63 0.12 -3.62
N SER A 20 -18.53 -1.17 -3.31
CA SER A 20 -17.38 -1.70 -2.60
C SER A 20 -16.15 -1.39 -3.44
N THR A 21 -15.18 -0.67 -2.88
CA THR A 21 -13.92 -0.47 -3.58
C THR A 21 -13.17 -1.81 -3.61
N ALA A 22 -12.34 -2.05 -4.63
CA ALA A 22 -11.48 -3.24 -4.66
C ALA A 22 -10.68 -3.38 -3.35
N ARG A 23 -10.28 -2.24 -2.75
CA ARG A 23 -9.64 -2.18 -1.44
C ARG A 23 -10.51 -2.75 -0.32
N ALA A 24 -11.79 -2.41 -0.28
CA ALA A 24 -12.75 -2.94 0.70
C ALA A 24 -13.02 -4.43 0.48
N GLU A 25 -13.05 -4.90 -0.76
CA GLU A 25 -13.21 -6.32 -1.09
C GLU A 25 -12.01 -7.14 -0.64
N ILE A 26 -10.79 -6.67 -0.93
CA ILE A 26 -9.54 -7.31 -0.49
C ILE A 26 -9.48 -7.37 1.04
N LEU A 27 -9.82 -6.28 1.72
CA LEU A 27 -9.86 -6.25 3.19
C LEU A 27 -10.84 -7.28 3.75
N ALA A 28 -12.04 -7.38 3.17
CA ALA A 28 -13.04 -8.35 3.59
C ALA A 28 -12.55 -9.80 3.41
N VAL A 29 -11.84 -10.10 2.32
CA VAL A 29 -11.24 -11.42 2.08
C VAL A 29 -10.15 -11.73 3.12
N LEU A 30 -9.28 -10.77 3.44
CA LEU A 30 -8.23 -10.96 4.45
C LEU A 30 -8.82 -11.23 5.85
N LEU A 31 -9.87 -10.47 6.23
CA LEU A 31 -10.58 -10.69 7.49
C LEU A 31 -11.23 -12.08 7.54
N ALA A 32 -11.87 -12.51 6.44
CA ALA A 32 -12.47 -13.85 6.34
C ALA A 32 -11.43 -14.98 6.41
N ALA A 33 -10.19 -14.73 5.98
CA ALA A 33 -9.07 -15.66 6.11
C ALA A 33 -8.47 -15.73 7.54
N GLY A 34 -9.00 -14.94 8.49
CA GLY A 34 -8.61 -14.98 9.90
C GLY A 34 -7.54 -13.95 10.30
N TYR A 35 -7.19 -13.01 9.43
CA TYR A 35 -6.38 -11.86 9.83
C TYR A 35 -7.21 -10.93 10.72
N ASN A 36 -6.60 -10.38 11.77
CA ASN A 36 -7.24 -9.30 12.52
C ASN A 36 -7.25 -8.00 11.69
N GLU A 37 -8.14 -7.08 12.07
CA GLU A 37 -8.37 -5.84 11.32
C GLU A 37 -7.11 -4.96 11.17
N PRO A 38 -6.28 -4.74 12.20
CA PRO A 38 -5.01 -4.05 12.04
C PRO A 38 -4.07 -4.72 11.02
N ALA A 39 -3.88 -6.04 11.13
CA ALA A 39 -2.98 -6.77 10.24
C ALA A 39 -3.47 -6.78 8.79
N ALA A 40 -4.78 -6.91 8.57
CA ALA A 40 -5.37 -6.87 7.24
C ALA A 40 -5.24 -5.48 6.60
N ALA A 41 -5.47 -4.41 7.39
CA ALA A 41 -5.29 -3.04 6.92
C ALA A 41 -3.82 -2.74 6.57
N ASP A 42 -2.88 -3.23 7.38
CA ASP A 42 -1.44 -3.07 7.14
C ASP A 42 -0.99 -3.78 5.85
N LEU A 43 -1.50 -4.99 5.58
CA LEU A 43 -1.19 -5.72 4.34
C LEU A 43 -1.68 -4.98 3.10
N VAL A 44 -2.91 -4.46 3.14
CA VAL A 44 -3.45 -3.64 2.04
C VAL A 44 -2.62 -2.37 1.86
N ALA A 45 -2.24 -1.71 2.95
CA ALA A 45 -1.41 -0.51 2.90
C ALA A 45 0.01 -0.77 2.37
N ARG A 46 0.60 -1.94 2.65
CA ARG A 46 1.87 -2.37 2.05
C ARG A 46 1.73 -2.63 0.56
N ALA A 47 0.69 -3.37 0.15
CA ALA A 47 0.43 -3.67 -1.26
C ALA A 47 0.24 -2.40 -2.10
N ASP A 48 -0.43 -1.37 -1.57
CA ASP A 48 -0.58 -0.08 -2.25
C ASP A 48 0.76 0.65 -2.48
N ARG A 49 1.79 0.35 -1.68
CA ARG A 49 3.12 0.98 -1.72
C ARG A 49 4.14 0.17 -2.52
N GLU A 50 3.87 -1.08 -2.87
CA GLU A 50 4.78 -1.89 -3.70
C GLU A 50 4.90 -1.31 -5.11
N PRO A 51 6.08 -1.39 -5.76
CA PRO A 51 6.23 -1.00 -7.15
C PRO A 51 5.32 -1.86 -8.04
N ARG A 52 4.81 -1.23 -9.10
CA ARG A 52 3.90 -1.88 -10.06
C ARG A 52 4.59 -2.29 -11.36
N ASP A 53 5.92 -2.25 -11.41
CA ASP A 53 6.68 -2.67 -12.57
C ASP A 53 6.51 -4.18 -12.79
N PRO A 54 5.92 -4.62 -13.93
CA PRO A 54 5.73 -6.04 -14.21
C PRO A 54 7.03 -6.79 -14.52
N ASP A 55 8.14 -6.10 -14.82
CA ASP A 55 9.45 -6.69 -15.09
C ASP A 55 10.56 -5.95 -14.33
N PRO A 56 10.55 -6.03 -12.98
CA PRO A 56 11.47 -5.26 -12.16
C PRO A 56 12.90 -5.71 -12.41
N ASN A 57 13.82 -4.75 -12.58
CA ASN A 57 15.23 -5.05 -12.73
C ASN A 57 15.72 -5.84 -11.49
N PRO A 58 16.25 -7.06 -11.65
CA PRO A 58 16.65 -7.90 -10.54
C PRO A 58 17.79 -7.30 -9.70
N ASP A 59 18.59 -6.39 -10.27
CA ASP A 59 19.68 -5.68 -9.60
C ASP A 59 19.20 -4.44 -8.82
N PHE A 60 17.99 -3.94 -9.10
CA PHE A 60 17.38 -2.77 -8.47
C PHE A 60 15.95 -3.08 -8.05
N ARG A 61 15.79 -3.96 -7.06
CA ARG A 61 14.48 -4.33 -6.52
C ARG A 61 13.97 -3.24 -5.58
N GLU A 62 13.24 -2.28 -6.12
CA GLU A 62 12.56 -1.22 -5.33
C GLU A 62 11.35 -1.76 -4.51
N THR A 63 11.36 -3.03 -4.12
CA THR A 63 10.32 -3.64 -3.29
C THR A 63 10.50 -3.22 -1.83
N LEU A 64 9.43 -3.18 -1.02
CA LEU A 64 9.57 -2.83 0.40
C LEU A 64 10.56 -3.73 1.15
N ASP A 65 10.70 -5.00 0.74
CA ASP A 65 11.66 -5.96 1.32
C ASP A 65 13.06 -5.93 0.66
N GLY A 66 13.25 -5.18 -0.44
CA GLY A 66 14.43 -5.24 -1.32
C GLY A 66 15.10 -3.88 -1.62
N GLY A 67 14.45 -2.77 -1.30
CA GLY A 67 14.95 -1.42 -1.52
C GLY A 67 13.82 -0.39 -1.41
N HIS A 68 14.06 0.71 -0.70
CA HIS A 68 13.06 1.75 -0.46
C HIS A 68 13.26 2.94 -1.42
N ALA A 69 12.32 3.21 -2.32
CA ALA A 69 12.43 4.37 -3.20
C ALA A 69 12.30 5.71 -2.44
N LEU A 70 13.08 6.71 -2.87
CA LEU A 70 12.88 8.12 -2.51
C LEU A 70 11.85 8.72 -3.47
N ILE A 71 10.69 9.09 -2.93
CA ILE A 71 9.60 9.72 -3.67
C ILE A 71 9.66 11.23 -3.43
N VAL A 72 9.69 12.00 -4.52
CA VAL A 72 9.63 13.47 -4.48
C VAL A 72 8.43 13.94 -5.29
N GLU A 73 7.50 14.61 -4.62
CA GLU A 73 6.27 15.12 -5.21
C GLU A 73 6.26 16.65 -5.18
N TYR A 74 5.78 17.28 -6.25
CA TYR A 74 5.54 18.72 -6.26
C TYR A 74 4.09 19.03 -5.91
N GLY A 75 3.86 19.90 -4.92
CA GLY A 75 2.54 20.30 -4.47
C GLY A 75 2.60 21.58 -3.62
N ASP A 76 1.58 22.43 -3.74
CA ASP A 76 1.49 23.71 -3.01
C ASP A 76 2.73 24.60 -3.15
N CYS A 77 3.34 24.61 -4.34
CA CYS A 77 4.59 25.31 -4.63
C CYS A 77 5.82 24.84 -3.83
N GLU A 78 5.76 23.66 -3.24
CA GLU A 78 6.85 23.00 -2.51
C GLU A 78 7.16 21.62 -3.11
N MET A 79 8.36 21.12 -2.83
CA MET A 79 8.76 19.74 -3.10
C MET A 79 8.66 18.96 -1.79
N HIS A 80 7.87 17.89 -1.78
CA HIS A 80 7.62 17.02 -0.63
C HIS A 80 8.39 15.72 -0.83
N ALA A 81 9.24 15.36 0.13
CA ALA A 81 9.98 14.11 0.09
C ALA A 81 9.40 13.09 1.07
N SER A 82 9.21 11.88 0.57
CA SER A 82 8.86 10.72 1.39
C SER A 82 9.58 9.47 0.91
N CYS A 83 9.71 8.51 1.82
CA CYS A 83 10.07 7.16 1.44
C CYS A 83 8.81 6.41 0.99
N GLN A 84 8.96 5.48 0.04
CA GLN A 84 7.92 4.53 -0.39
C GLN A 84 7.19 3.83 0.75
N CYS A 85 7.84 3.60 1.90
CA CYS A 85 7.19 3.02 3.08
C CYS A 85 6.21 3.97 3.80
N GLY A 86 6.16 5.25 3.41
CA GLY A 86 5.32 6.30 3.99
C GLY A 86 6.05 7.26 4.95
N LYS A 87 7.34 7.06 5.23
CA LYS A 87 8.13 7.97 6.08
C LYS A 87 8.27 9.33 5.40
N ARG A 88 7.83 10.41 6.04
CA ARG A 88 8.11 11.78 5.57
C ARG A 88 9.56 12.16 5.85
N LEU A 89 10.22 12.75 4.85
CA LEU A 89 11.64 13.13 4.89
C LEU A 89 11.85 14.65 4.90
N GLY A 90 10.81 15.43 4.59
CA GLY A 90 10.80 16.88 4.71
C GLY A 90 10.19 17.56 3.49
N THR A 91 10.33 18.87 3.43
CA THR A 91 9.95 19.69 2.29
C THR A 91 11.11 20.62 1.90
N THR A 92 11.15 21.02 0.63
CA THR A 92 12.06 22.07 0.14
C THR A 92 11.38 22.90 -0.95
N THR A 93 11.99 24.02 -1.33
CA THR A 93 11.48 24.84 -2.43
C THR A 93 11.92 24.27 -3.80
N PRO A 94 11.17 24.50 -4.89
CA PRO A 94 11.48 23.92 -6.20
C PRO A 94 12.80 24.40 -6.81
N ASP A 95 13.33 25.52 -6.35
CA ASP A 95 14.61 26.11 -6.76
C ASP A 95 15.81 25.56 -5.96
N ALA A 96 15.57 24.85 -4.86
CA ALA A 96 16.61 24.20 -4.08
C ALA A 96 17.01 22.83 -4.67
N SER A 97 18.23 22.37 -4.36
CA SER A 97 18.67 21.03 -4.76
C SER A 97 17.86 19.93 -4.06
N LEU A 98 17.46 18.91 -4.83
CA LEU A 98 16.79 17.71 -4.30
C LEU A 98 17.71 16.84 -3.44
N ASP A 99 19.03 17.03 -3.55
CA ASP A 99 20.03 16.33 -2.73
C ASP A 99 19.84 16.61 -1.23
N THR A 100 19.11 17.68 -0.88
CA THR A 100 18.75 17.97 0.52
C THR A 100 17.98 16.84 1.20
N PHE A 101 17.31 15.97 0.43
CA PHE A 101 16.56 14.83 0.95
C PHE A 101 17.40 13.56 1.14
N VAL A 102 18.52 13.45 0.42
CA VAL A 102 19.34 12.23 0.36
C VAL A 102 19.84 11.80 1.75
N PRO A 103 20.41 12.67 2.60
CA PRO A 103 20.90 12.24 3.91
C PRO A 103 19.80 11.70 4.84
N GLY A 104 18.58 12.23 4.73
CA GLY A 104 17.43 11.77 5.49
C GLY A 104 16.95 10.40 5.01
N TRP A 105 16.89 10.22 3.69
CA TRP A 105 16.54 8.96 3.06
C TRP A 105 17.55 7.85 3.35
N GLU A 106 18.85 8.09 3.13
CA GLU A 106 19.92 7.13 3.40
C GLU A 106 19.91 6.66 4.85
N ARG A 107 19.74 7.59 5.81
CA ARG A 107 19.65 7.22 7.22
C ARG A 107 18.45 6.30 7.47
N HIS A 108 17.29 6.63 6.92
CA HIS A 108 16.09 5.82 7.08
C HIS A 108 16.31 4.40 6.52
N THR A 109 16.82 4.28 5.29
CA THR A 109 17.01 2.99 4.63
C THR A 109 18.12 2.14 5.25
N ILE A 110 19.16 2.76 5.82
CA ILE A 110 20.27 2.03 6.49
C ILE A 110 19.89 1.61 7.92
N THR A 111 19.17 2.44 8.67
CA THR A 111 19.01 2.24 10.13
C THR A 111 17.65 1.71 10.56
N GLU A 112 16.58 2.01 9.81
CA GLU A 112 15.21 1.73 10.23
C GLU A 112 14.58 0.53 9.49
N VAL A 113 15.25 -0.06 8.49
CA VAL A 113 14.68 -1.10 7.59
C VAL A 113 15.27 -2.51 7.83
N SER A 114 16.05 -2.71 8.90
CA SER A 114 16.79 -3.97 9.13
C SER A 114 16.00 -5.16 9.70
N THR A 115 14.69 -5.30 9.49
CA THR A 115 13.91 -6.41 10.10
C THR A 115 12.86 -7.01 9.20
#